data_AF-A0A965KQT2-F1
#
_entry.id   AF-A0A965KQT2-F1
#
_cell.length_a   1.000
_cell.length_b   1.000
_cell.length_c   1.000
_cell.angle_alpha   90.00
_cell.angle_beta   90.00
_cell.angle_gamma   90.00
#
_symmetry.space_group_name_H-M   'P 1'
#
loop_
_entity.id
_entity.type
_entity.pdbx_description
1 polymer ?
#
loop_
_entity_poly.entity_id
_entity_poly.type
_entity_poly.pdbx_seq_one_letter_code
_entity_poly.pdbx_strand_id
1 'polypeptide(L)'
;MQLIWVSGATSKVQKFNITPRGLMKIGFAIATFFVLCGIGIHFIGFKMALQVRPDLARAMGGVVTFEELDALDAAYKEELERLQTQLSKSIEKISELKTLKDRFADLATPAPVKSKLAENASGARGGPFKPFTLKIDPNKSIDKNFNETVVSSKELNLILTKFKSDWSQQYDWLNQLPIGIPVASQFGSMSSNYGMRIDPFTKNLAHHSGIDFQASPGTGQSFH
;
A
#
# COMPACT_ATOMS: atom_id res chain seq x y z
N MET A 1 -52.56 62.24 -20.57
CA MET A 1 -53.84 61.50 -20.67
C MET A 1 -54.44 61.38 -19.27
N GLN A 2 -55.74 61.56 -19.12
CA GLN A 2 -56.42 61.50 -17.82
C GLN A 2 -57.16 60.17 -17.70
N LEU A 3 -56.82 59.39 -16.68
CA LEU A 3 -57.54 58.17 -16.34
C LEU A 3 -58.50 58.51 -15.20
N ILE A 4 -59.79 58.31 -15.42
CA ILE A 4 -60.83 58.53 -14.40
C ILE A 4 -61.22 57.16 -13.87
N TRP A 5 -60.81 56.86 -12.64
CA TRP A 5 -61.20 55.63 -11.96
C TRP A 5 -62.37 55.92 -11.02
N VAL A 6 -63.51 55.26 -11.20
CA VAL A 6 -64.69 55.37 -10.33
C VAL A 6 -64.86 54.05 -9.59
N SER A 7 -64.58 54.05 -8.29
CA SER A 7 -64.79 52.90 -7.41
C SER A 7 -66.15 53.04 -6.72
N GLY A 8 -67.19 52.43 -7.30
CA GLY A 8 -68.49 52.24 -6.65
C GLY A 8 -69.34 53.52 -6.45
N ALA A 9 -70.63 53.30 -6.20
CA ALA A 9 -71.72 54.26 -6.41
C ALA A 9 -71.67 55.58 -5.61
N THR A 10 -70.77 55.76 -4.64
CA THR A 10 -70.69 56.98 -3.82
C THR A 10 -69.27 57.35 -3.36
N SER A 11 -68.23 57.20 -4.20
CA SER A 11 -66.87 57.57 -3.79
C SER A 11 -66.23 58.68 -4.64
N LYS A 12 -65.50 59.54 -3.93
CA LYS A 12 -64.86 60.79 -4.35
C LYS A 12 -63.96 60.55 -5.56
N VAL A 13 -64.25 61.23 -6.68
CA VAL A 13 -63.47 61.10 -7.93
C VAL A 13 -62.07 61.66 -7.73
N GLN A 14 -61.08 60.79 -7.52
CA GLN A 14 -59.67 61.17 -7.49
C GLN A 14 -59.12 61.19 -8.92
N LYS A 15 -58.82 62.40 -9.41
CA LYS A 15 -58.23 62.62 -10.74
C LYS A 15 -56.72 62.45 -10.64
N PHE A 16 -56.17 61.36 -11.17
CA PHE A 16 -54.73 61.18 -11.29
C PHE A 16 -54.24 61.76 -12.63
N ASN A 17 -53.47 62.85 -12.56
CA ASN A 17 -52.89 63.47 -13.74
C ASN A 17 -51.59 62.73 -14.09
N ILE A 18 -51.63 61.86 -15.10
CA ILE A 18 -50.44 61.14 -15.58
C ILE A 18 -49.62 62.09 -16.43
N THR A 19 -48.65 62.73 -15.79
CA THR A 19 -47.63 63.55 -16.47
C THR A 19 -46.55 62.62 -17.04
N PRO A 20 -46.09 62.77 -18.31
CA PRO A 20 -45.08 61.90 -18.90
C PRO A 20 -43.78 61.83 -18.08
N ARG A 21 -43.42 62.93 -17.40
CA ARG A 21 -42.30 62.97 -16.44
C ARG A 21 -42.54 62.11 -15.19
N GLY A 22 -43.78 61.97 -14.73
CA GLY A 22 -44.13 61.10 -13.61
C GLY A 22 -44.04 59.61 -13.99
N LEU A 23 -44.49 59.26 -15.18
CA LEU A 23 -44.38 57.89 -15.70
C LEU A 23 -42.91 57.46 -15.90
N MET A 24 -42.06 58.36 -16.40
CA MET A 24 -40.62 58.11 -16.49
C MET A 24 -39.95 57.88 -15.13
N LYS A 25 -40.32 58.65 -14.10
CA LYS A 25 -39.78 58.47 -12.74
C LYS A 25 -40.16 57.11 -12.14
N ILE A 26 -41.41 56.69 -12.32
CA ILE A 26 -41.89 55.38 -11.85
C ILE A 26 -41.17 54.26 -12.60
N GLY A 27 -41.03 54.37 -13.92
CA GLY A 27 -40.29 53.39 -14.73
C GLY A 27 -38.82 53.26 -14.28
N PHE A 28 -38.15 54.39 -14.02
CA PHE A 28 -36.78 54.38 -13.52
C PHE A 28 -36.65 53.74 -12.14
N ALA A 29 -37.58 54.03 -11.23
CA ALA A 29 -37.59 53.43 -9.88
C ALA A 29 -37.77 51.91 -9.94
N ILE A 30 -38.68 51.42 -10.79
CA ILE A 30 -38.91 49.99 -10.98
C ILE A 30 -37.68 49.32 -11.60
N ALA A 31 -37.09 49.91 -12.64
CA ALA A 31 -35.88 49.37 -13.26
C ALA A 31 -34.71 49.28 -12.27
N THR A 32 -34.51 50.33 -11.47
CA THR A 32 -33.45 50.36 -10.43
C THR A 32 -33.69 49.29 -9.37
N PHE A 33 -34.95 49.09 -8.95
CA PHE A 33 -35.32 48.05 -7.99
C PHE A 33 -35.00 46.64 -8.53
N PHE A 34 -35.35 46.34 -9.77
CA PHE A 34 -35.04 45.04 -10.38
C PHE A 34 -33.54 44.81 -10.55
N VAL A 35 -32.76 45.84 -10.90
CA VAL A 35 -31.30 45.74 -10.97
C VAL A 35 -30.71 45.44 -9.59
N LEU A 36 -31.15 46.13 -8.54
CA LEU A 36 -30.68 45.89 -7.17
C LEU A 36 -31.08 44.50 -6.67
N CYS A 37 -32.30 44.04 -6.94
CA CYS A 37 -32.73 42.68 -6.63
C CYS A 37 -31.90 41.64 -7.40
N GLY A 38 -31.60 41.88 -8.67
CA GLY A 38 -30.74 41.02 -9.48
C GLY A 38 -29.33 40.92 -8.90
N ILE A 39 -28.72 42.05 -8.53
CA ILE A 39 -27.41 42.08 -7.86
C ILE A 39 -27.47 41.30 -6.54
N GLY A 40 -28.52 41.49 -5.74
CA GLY A 40 -28.72 40.78 -4.48
C GLY A 40 -28.84 39.26 -4.66
N ILE A 41 -29.65 38.81 -5.62
CA ILE A 41 -29.82 37.38 -5.95
C ILE A 41 -28.52 36.79 -6.49
N HIS A 42 -27.79 37.51 -7.34
CA HIS A 42 -26.47 37.07 -7.81
C HIS A 42 -25.46 36.98 -6.66
N PHE A 43 -25.47 37.93 -5.72
CA PHE A 43 -24.58 37.94 -4.57
C PHE A 43 -24.91 36.79 -3.60
N ILE A 44 -26.20 36.56 -3.30
CA ILE A 44 -26.65 35.45 -2.47
C ILE A 44 -26.43 34.10 -3.16
N GLY A 45 -26.71 34.01 -4.46
CA GLY A 45 -26.54 32.81 -5.27
C GLY A 45 -25.07 32.43 -5.40
N PHE A 46 -24.18 33.42 -5.58
CA PHE A 46 -22.74 33.23 -5.51
C PHE A 46 -22.30 32.76 -4.11
N LYS A 47 -22.79 33.39 -3.03
CA LYS A 47 -22.49 32.99 -1.65
C LYS A 47 -23.01 31.59 -1.29
N MET A 48 -24.15 31.17 -1.82
CA MET A 48 -24.74 29.84 -1.61
C MET A 48 -24.07 28.77 -2.47
N ALA A 49 -23.74 29.07 -3.73
CA ALA A 49 -22.97 28.15 -4.59
C ALA A 49 -21.60 27.83 -3.99
N LEU A 50 -20.99 28.78 -3.25
CA LEU A 50 -19.75 28.57 -2.49
C LEU A 50 -19.92 27.59 -1.31
N GLN A 51 -21.10 27.49 -0.70
CA GLN A 51 -21.35 26.59 0.45
C GLN A 51 -21.71 25.15 0.04
N VAL A 52 -22.22 24.96 -1.19
CA VAL A 52 -22.69 23.64 -1.66
C VAL A 52 -21.53 22.79 -2.20
N ARG A 53 -20.39 23.39 -2.59
CA ARG A 53 -19.17 22.69 -3.04
C ARG A 53 -17.88 23.43 -2.59
N PRO A 54 -17.34 23.12 -1.40
CA PRO A 54 -16.20 23.84 -0.80
C PRO A 54 -14.91 23.81 -1.65
N ASP A 55 -14.74 22.83 -2.54
CA ASP A 55 -13.48 22.67 -3.31
C ASP A 55 -13.34 23.64 -4.50
N LEU A 56 -14.43 24.08 -5.13
CA LEU A 56 -14.39 25.03 -6.25
C LEU A 56 -14.40 26.49 -5.80
N ALA A 57 -15.03 26.75 -4.66
CA ALA A 57 -14.89 28.01 -3.93
C ALA A 57 -13.42 28.31 -3.60
N ARG A 58 -12.67 27.28 -3.21
CA ARG A 58 -11.26 27.33 -2.85
C ARG A 58 -10.34 27.54 -4.05
N ALA A 59 -10.68 26.97 -5.21
CA ALA A 59 -9.89 27.08 -6.44
C ALA A 59 -10.13 28.37 -7.25
N MET A 60 -11.35 28.92 -7.24
CA MET A 60 -11.73 30.11 -8.04
C MET A 60 -11.81 31.42 -7.23
N GLY A 61 -11.82 31.34 -5.89
CA GLY A 61 -11.90 32.49 -4.98
C GLY A 61 -10.58 33.22 -4.73
N GLY A 62 -9.47 32.77 -5.33
CA GLY A 62 -8.24 33.57 -5.44
C GLY A 62 -7.53 33.95 -4.14
N VAL A 63 -7.85 33.32 -3.01
CA VAL A 63 -7.07 33.44 -1.77
C VAL A 63 -6.86 32.04 -1.19
N VAL A 64 -6.20 31.18 -1.96
CA VAL A 64 -5.20 30.32 -1.32
C VAL A 64 -3.96 31.20 -1.29
N THR A 65 -3.60 31.71 -0.11
CA THR A 65 -2.37 32.49 0.05
C THR A 65 -1.21 31.64 -0.43
N PHE A 66 -0.22 32.27 -1.10
CA PHE A 66 0.98 31.57 -1.56
C PHE A 66 1.65 30.77 -0.42
N GLU A 67 1.56 31.32 0.81
CA GLU A 67 2.01 30.66 2.04
C GLU A 67 1.28 29.34 2.35
N GLU A 68 -0.02 29.22 2.08
CA GLU A 68 -0.76 28.00 2.38
C GLU A 68 -0.53 26.91 1.31
N LEU A 69 -0.28 27.32 0.07
CA LEU A 69 0.22 26.41 -0.98
C LEU A 69 1.61 25.87 -0.63
N ASP A 70 2.52 26.74 -0.19
CA ASP A 70 3.87 26.33 0.23
C ASP A 70 3.84 25.43 1.46
N ALA A 71 3.00 25.76 2.46
CA ALA A 71 2.83 24.92 3.65
C ALA A 71 2.25 23.53 3.29
N LEU A 72 1.31 23.47 2.35
CA LEU A 72 0.73 22.23 1.87
C LEU A 72 1.75 21.39 1.08
N ASP A 73 2.54 22.01 0.21
CA ASP A 73 3.60 21.37 -0.56
C ASP A 73 4.69 20.81 0.38
N ALA A 74 5.05 21.56 1.43
CA ALA A 74 5.97 21.12 2.48
C ALA A 74 5.43 19.92 3.25
N ALA A 75 4.15 19.95 3.66
CA ALA A 75 3.52 18.83 4.37
C ALA A 75 3.47 17.55 3.50
N TYR A 76 3.17 17.66 2.20
CA TYR A 76 3.19 16.51 1.31
C TYR A 76 4.60 15.94 1.11
N LYS A 77 5.63 16.80 1.05
CA LYS A 77 7.03 16.36 1.00
C LYS A 77 7.43 15.60 2.26
N GLU A 78 7.03 16.09 3.43
CA GLU A 78 7.29 15.42 4.72
C GLU A 78 6.63 14.02 4.76
N GLU A 79 5.37 13.92 4.35
CA GLU A 79 4.68 12.62 4.33
C GLU A 79 5.35 11.64 3.34
N LEU A 80 5.82 12.13 2.20
CA LEU A 80 6.53 11.30 1.24
C LEU A 80 7.87 10.79 1.79
N GLU A 81 8.61 11.63 2.51
CA GLU A 81 9.85 11.25 3.21
C GLU A 81 9.58 10.22 4.33
N ARG A 82 8.48 10.39 5.06
CA ARG A 82 8.03 9.43 6.07
C ARG A 82 7.74 8.06 5.45
N LEU A 83 7.01 8.03 4.33
CA LEU A 83 6.71 6.79 3.58
C LEU A 83 7.99 6.11 3.09
N GLN A 84 8.95 6.88 2.56
CA GLN A 84 10.25 6.36 2.14
C GLN A 84 11.00 5.71 3.29
N THR A 85 11.02 6.36 4.45
CA THR A 85 11.69 5.84 5.66
C THR A 85 11.04 4.55 6.13
N GLN A 86 9.71 4.47 6.14
CA GLN A 86 8.99 3.26 6.51
C GLN A 86 9.24 2.10 5.54
N LEU A 87 9.26 2.38 4.24
CA LEU A 87 9.54 1.37 3.21
C LEU A 87 10.99 0.86 3.33
N SER A 88 11.96 1.77 3.50
CA SER A 88 13.37 1.43 3.68
C SER A 88 13.58 0.51 4.89
N LYS A 89 12.98 0.85 6.04
CA LYS A 89 13.00 0.00 7.24
C LYS A 89 12.37 -1.37 7.01
N SER A 90 11.31 -1.44 6.21
CA SER A 90 10.64 -2.71 5.91
C SER A 90 11.53 -3.62 5.06
N ILE A 91 12.25 -3.06 4.08
CA ILE A 91 13.20 -3.81 3.23
C ILE A 91 14.38 -4.32 4.04
N GLU A 92 14.90 -3.49 4.95
CA GLU A 92 15.96 -3.89 5.87
C GLU A 92 15.54 -5.11 6.70
N LYS A 93 14.34 -5.08 7.31
CA LYS A 93 13.78 -6.23 8.04
C LYS A 93 13.62 -7.47 7.17
N ILE A 94 13.18 -7.32 5.91
CA ILE A 94 13.08 -8.45 4.97
C ILE A 94 14.46 -9.04 4.68
N SER A 95 15.49 -8.20 4.52
CA SER A 95 16.86 -8.64 4.34
C SER A 95 17.38 -9.40 5.57
N GLU A 96 17.15 -8.87 6.77
CA GLU A 96 17.49 -9.55 8.02
C GLU A 96 16.79 -10.92 8.12
N LEU A 97 15.49 -10.98 7.84
CA LEU A 97 14.72 -12.23 7.81
C LEU A 97 15.30 -13.24 6.82
N LYS A 98 15.70 -12.79 5.63
CA LYS A 98 16.38 -13.64 4.65
C LYS A 98 17.68 -14.21 5.22
N THR A 99 18.52 -13.38 5.82
CA THR A 99 19.80 -13.86 6.41
C THR A 99 19.57 -14.84 7.55
N LEU A 100 18.56 -14.61 8.39
CA LEU A 100 18.21 -15.51 9.48
C LEU A 100 17.72 -16.85 8.94
N LYS A 101 16.88 -16.84 7.89
CA LYS A 101 16.44 -18.04 7.17
C LYS A 101 17.62 -18.79 6.56
N ASP A 102 18.57 -18.10 5.95
CA ASP A 102 19.77 -18.74 5.37
C ASP A 102 20.63 -19.40 6.45
N ARG A 103 20.86 -18.72 7.59
CA ARG A 103 21.57 -19.31 8.75
C ARG A 103 20.84 -20.50 9.34
N PHE A 104 19.51 -20.42 9.48
CA PHE A 104 18.71 -21.52 9.97
C PHE A 104 18.75 -22.72 9.02
N ALA A 105 18.65 -22.48 7.71
CA ALA A 105 18.79 -23.52 6.70
C ALA A 105 20.18 -24.18 6.76
N ASP A 106 21.24 -23.39 6.94
CA ASP A 106 22.61 -23.91 7.11
C ASP A 106 22.76 -24.78 8.37
N LEU A 107 22.09 -24.44 9.47
CA LEU A 107 22.11 -25.24 10.71
C LEU A 107 21.26 -26.52 10.60
N ALA A 108 20.11 -26.43 9.95
CA ALA A 108 19.15 -27.53 9.86
C ALA A 108 19.49 -28.53 8.74
N THR A 109 20.30 -28.16 7.75
CA THR A 109 20.61 -29.00 6.59
C THR A 109 21.92 -29.77 6.78
N PRO A 110 21.89 -31.12 6.81
CA PRO A 110 23.11 -31.92 6.89
C PRO A 110 24.04 -31.68 5.68
N ALA A 111 25.37 -31.78 5.89
CA ALA A 111 26.39 -31.63 4.85
C ALA A 111 26.13 -32.39 3.53
N PRO A 112 25.65 -33.65 3.52
CA PRO A 112 25.36 -34.36 2.26
C PRO A 112 24.15 -33.81 1.50
N VAL A 113 23.24 -33.09 2.16
CA VAL A 113 22.08 -32.44 1.52
C VAL A 113 22.46 -31.06 0.98
N LYS A 114 23.39 -30.37 1.64
CA LYS A 114 23.91 -29.06 1.21
C LYS A 114 24.57 -29.11 -0.17
N SER A 115 25.31 -30.17 -0.47
CA SER A 115 25.92 -30.37 -1.80
C SER A 115 24.85 -30.55 -2.89
N LYS A 116 23.79 -31.32 -2.62
CA LYS A 116 22.64 -31.51 -3.52
C LYS A 116 21.86 -30.19 -3.76
N LEU A 117 21.68 -29.38 -2.71
CA LEU A 117 21.03 -28.08 -2.83
C LEU A 117 21.86 -27.11 -3.70
N ALA A 118 23.17 -27.08 -3.49
CA ALA A 118 24.10 -26.28 -4.30
C ALA A 118 24.15 -26.75 -5.76
N GLU A 119 24.08 -28.06 -6.00
CA GLU A 119 24.09 -28.67 -7.33
C GLU A 119 22.81 -28.31 -8.12
N ASN A 120 21.63 -28.40 -7.50
CA ASN A 120 20.36 -27.97 -8.10
C ASN A 120 20.28 -26.45 -8.29
N ALA A 121 20.95 -25.66 -7.45
CA ALA A 121 21.07 -24.21 -7.61
C ALA A 121 22.04 -23.79 -8.74
N SER A 122 22.84 -24.72 -9.27
CA SER A 122 23.87 -24.44 -10.31
C SER A 122 23.30 -23.88 -11.61
N GLY A 123 22.02 -24.16 -11.92
CA GLY A 123 21.32 -23.64 -13.10
C GLY A 123 20.64 -22.28 -12.88
N ALA A 124 20.35 -21.90 -11.64
CA ALA A 124 19.64 -20.68 -11.27
C ALA A 124 20.51 -19.83 -10.33
N ARG A 125 21.64 -19.35 -10.85
CA ARG A 125 22.43 -18.30 -10.18
C ARG A 125 21.68 -16.98 -10.31
N GLY A 126 20.62 -16.82 -9.51
CA GLY A 126 19.99 -15.52 -9.30
C GLY A 126 21.08 -14.51 -8.98
N GLY A 127 21.17 -13.43 -9.78
CA GLY A 127 22.19 -12.42 -9.62
C GLY A 127 22.22 -11.83 -8.21
N PRO A 128 23.29 -11.10 -7.85
CA PRO A 128 23.40 -10.46 -6.55
C PRO A 128 22.11 -9.73 -6.19
N PHE A 129 21.62 -9.92 -4.96
CA PHE A 129 20.45 -9.20 -4.48
C PHE A 129 20.72 -7.71 -4.65
N LYS A 130 19.96 -7.07 -5.55
CA LYS A 130 20.02 -5.63 -5.71
C LYS A 130 19.18 -5.04 -4.58
N PRO A 131 19.78 -4.29 -3.65
CA PRO A 131 19.00 -3.62 -2.62
C PRO A 131 18.01 -2.69 -3.32
N PHE A 132 16.73 -2.82 -2.98
CA PHE A 132 15.72 -1.89 -3.45
C PHE A 132 15.97 -0.54 -2.79
N THR A 133 16.13 0.51 -3.60
CA THR A 133 16.34 1.87 -3.11
C THR A 133 15.24 2.78 -3.62
N LEU A 134 14.46 3.37 -2.72
CA LEU A 134 13.60 4.50 -3.05
C LEU A 134 14.43 5.77 -2.98
N LYS A 135 14.45 6.54 -4.07
CA LYS A 135 15.08 7.86 -4.11
C LYS A 135 14.01 8.88 -4.47
N ILE A 136 13.75 9.81 -3.55
CA ILE A 136 12.97 11.01 -3.82
C ILE A 136 13.95 12.08 -4.27
N ASP A 137 13.67 12.74 -5.39
CA ASP A 137 14.46 13.88 -5.85
C ASP A 137 13.76 15.16 -5.41
N PRO A 138 14.35 15.96 -4.47
CA PRO A 138 13.72 17.18 -3.98
C PRO A 138 13.53 18.25 -5.08
N ASN A 139 14.24 18.13 -6.21
CA ASN A 139 14.08 19.03 -7.36
C ASN A 139 12.94 18.60 -8.31
N LYS A 140 12.38 17.40 -8.14
CA LYS A 140 11.23 16.94 -8.92
C LYS A 140 9.93 17.35 -8.26
N SER A 141 8.91 17.56 -9.09
CA SER A 141 7.55 17.82 -8.62
C SER A 141 7.00 16.60 -7.85
N ILE A 142 6.09 16.87 -6.90
CA ILE A 142 5.52 15.85 -6.01
C ILE A 142 4.85 14.72 -6.79
N ASP A 143 4.12 15.06 -7.85
CA ASP A 143 3.45 14.11 -8.75
C ASP A 143 4.43 13.11 -9.39
N LYS A 144 5.63 13.58 -9.77
CA LYS A 144 6.68 12.71 -10.34
C LYS A 144 7.27 11.79 -9.29
N ASN A 145 7.65 12.34 -8.14
CA ASN A 145 8.20 11.54 -7.04
C ASN A 145 7.18 10.50 -6.53
N PHE A 146 5.90 10.85 -6.50
CA PHE A 146 4.83 9.93 -6.13
C PHE A 146 4.68 8.81 -7.16
N ASN A 147 4.63 9.14 -8.45
CA ASN A 147 4.55 8.13 -9.52
C ASN A 147 5.77 7.19 -9.53
N GLU A 148 6.97 7.73 -9.33
CA GLU A 148 8.20 6.93 -9.18
C GLU A 148 8.09 5.99 -7.98
N THR A 149 7.62 6.49 -6.83
CA THR A 149 7.39 5.68 -5.63
C THR A 149 6.38 4.54 -5.88
N VAL A 150 5.29 4.82 -6.60
CA VAL A 150 4.28 3.81 -6.97
C VAL A 150 4.88 2.73 -7.87
N VAL A 151 5.68 3.12 -8.87
CA VAL A 151 6.37 2.18 -9.76
C VAL A 151 7.35 1.31 -8.97
N SER A 152 8.17 1.92 -8.12
CA SER A 152 9.09 1.20 -7.24
C SER A 152 8.34 0.26 -6.30
N SER A 153 7.21 0.65 -5.72
CA SER A 153 6.38 -0.23 -4.88
C SER A 153 5.91 -1.50 -5.61
N LYS A 154 5.54 -1.38 -6.89
CA LYS A 154 5.19 -2.54 -7.74
C LYS A 154 6.39 -3.46 -7.96
N GLU A 155 7.57 -2.91 -8.20
CA GLU A 155 8.81 -3.70 -8.36
C GLU A 155 9.15 -4.45 -7.07
N LEU A 156 9.06 -3.78 -5.91
CA LEU A 156 9.23 -4.40 -4.60
C LEU A 156 8.25 -5.58 -4.43
N ASN A 157 6.98 -5.40 -4.77
CA ASN A 157 5.97 -6.45 -4.65
C ASN A 157 6.31 -7.68 -5.52
N LEU A 158 6.81 -7.47 -6.74
CA LEU A 158 7.28 -8.55 -7.61
C LEU A 158 8.46 -9.31 -6.99
N ILE A 159 9.42 -8.59 -6.41
CA ILE A 159 10.57 -9.19 -5.70
C ILE A 159 10.09 -10.04 -4.52
N LEU A 160 9.15 -9.53 -3.70
CA LEU A 160 8.62 -10.28 -2.57
C LEU A 160 7.84 -11.52 -2.99
N THR A 161 7.06 -11.42 -4.07
CA THR A 161 6.33 -12.56 -4.62
C THR A 161 7.30 -13.65 -5.07
N LYS A 162 8.40 -13.26 -5.72
CA LYS A 162 9.45 -14.19 -6.11
C LYS A 162 10.13 -14.83 -4.90
N PHE A 163 10.51 -14.05 -3.88
CA PHE A 163 11.10 -14.61 -2.66
C PHE A 163 10.17 -15.61 -1.97
N LYS A 164 8.88 -15.29 -1.87
CA LYS A 164 7.91 -16.22 -1.30
C LYS A 164 7.86 -17.52 -2.09
N SER A 165 7.82 -17.45 -3.42
CA SER A 165 7.82 -18.63 -4.29
C SER A 165 9.10 -19.46 -4.12
N ASP A 166 10.26 -18.80 -4.15
CA ASP A 166 11.56 -19.46 -4.02
C ASP A 166 11.69 -20.17 -2.66
N TRP A 167 11.27 -19.52 -1.57
CA TRP A 167 11.28 -20.13 -0.24
C TRP A 167 10.28 -21.27 -0.09
N SER A 168 9.10 -21.17 -0.69
CA SER A 168 8.12 -22.27 -0.72
C SER A 168 8.71 -23.49 -1.41
N GLN A 169 9.32 -23.31 -2.58
CA GLN A 169 9.93 -24.41 -3.32
C GLN A 169 11.08 -25.06 -2.56
N GLN A 170 11.92 -24.25 -1.88
CA GLN A 170 12.99 -24.77 -1.02
C GLN A 170 12.43 -25.57 0.17
N TYR A 171 11.36 -25.08 0.79
CA TYR A 171 10.68 -25.78 1.88
C TYR A 171 10.07 -27.10 1.43
N ASP A 172 9.33 -27.11 0.32
CA ASP A 172 8.72 -28.30 -0.25
C ASP A 172 9.77 -29.34 -0.64
N TRP A 173 10.91 -28.90 -1.17
CA TRP A 173 12.04 -29.78 -1.47
C TRP A 173 12.68 -30.36 -0.19
N LEU A 174 12.90 -29.54 0.84
CA LEU A 174 13.45 -30.02 2.12
C LEU A 174 12.53 -31.05 2.78
N ASN A 175 11.22 -30.85 2.73
CA ASN A 175 10.22 -31.79 3.25
C ASN A 175 10.17 -33.12 2.49
N GLN A 176 10.67 -33.18 1.25
CA GLN A 176 10.75 -34.43 0.50
C GLN A 176 11.97 -35.28 0.90
N LEU A 177 12.91 -34.72 1.65
CA LEU A 177 14.10 -35.43 2.06
C LEU A 177 13.86 -36.18 3.38
N PRO A 178 14.31 -37.44 3.49
CA PRO A 178 14.21 -38.21 4.73
C PRO A 178 15.29 -37.76 5.73
N ILE A 179 15.18 -36.54 6.25
CA ILE A 179 16.11 -35.93 7.22
C ILE A 179 15.66 -36.14 8.67
N GLY A 180 14.46 -36.68 8.89
CA GLY A 180 13.94 -37.02 10.22
C GLY A 180 14.52 -38.31 10.81
N ILE A 181 14.40 -38.48 12.13
CA ILE A 181 14.70 -39.75 12.79
C ILE A 181 13.57 -40.74 12.47
N PRO A 182 13.86 -41.93 11.93
CA PRO A 182 12.83 -42.86 11.45
C PRO A 182 12.00 -43.52 12.57
N VAL A 183 12.43 -43.35 13.83
CA VAL A 183 11.76 -43.85 15.02
C VAL A 183 11.40 -42.66 15.90
N ALA A 184 10.21 -42.68 16.53
CA ALA A 184 9.81 -41.63 17.46
C ALA A 184 10.92 -41.40 18.51
N SER A 185 11.39 -40.14 18.62
CA SER A 185 12.58 -39.76 19.38
C SER A 185 12.53 -40.14 20.87
N GLN A 186 11.34 -40.31 21.43
CA GLN A 186 11.11 -40.77 22.79
C GLN A 186 11.31 -42.29 23.00
N PHE A 187 11.44 -43.08 21.93
CA PHE A 187 11.50 -44.56 21.97
C PHE A 187 12.70 -45.17 21.23
N GLY A 188 13.44 -44.40 20.43
CA GLY A 188 14.58 -44.88 19.65
C GLY A 188 15.90 -44.25 20.10
N SER A 189 16.76 -45.01 20.77
CA SER A 189 18.18 -44.63 20.93
C SER A 189 18.99 -45.21 19.78
N MET A 190 19.91 -44.43 19.22
CA MET A 190 20.84 -44.91 18.20
C MET A 190 21.69 -46.04 18.79
N SER A 191 21.52 -47.26 18.27
CA SER A 191 22.16 -48.45 18.81
C SER A 191 23.47 -48.77 18.12
N SER A 192 23.63 -48.36 16.86
CA SER A 192 24.84 -48.62 16.10
C SER A 192 25.13 -47.54 15.07
N ASN A 193 26.41 -47.13 15.01
CA ASN A 193 26.87 -46.00 14.20
C ASN A 193 27.34 -46.42 12.80
N TYR A 194 27.34 -45.46 11.88
CA TYR A 194 27.90 -45.60 10.54
C TYR A 194 29.42 -45.85 10.61
N GLY A 195 29.95 -46.70 9.73
CA GLY A 195 31.39 -46.92 9.56
C GLY A 195 31.85 -48.34 9.88
N MET A 196 33.15 -48.50 10.20
CA MET A 196 33.78 -49.79 10.45
C MET A 196 33.36 -50.37 11.81
N ARG A 197 32.73 -51.55 11.81
CA ARG A 197 32.31 -52.26 13.03
C ARG A 197 32.25 -53.77 12.79
N ILE A 198 32.14 -54.53 13.89
CA ILE A 198 32.02 -55.99 13.81
C ILE A 198 30.63 -56.33 13.27
N ASP A 199 30.58 -57.00 12.13
CA ASP A 199 29.33 -57.42 11.52
C ASP A 199 28.68 -58.54 12.35
N PRO A 200 27.38 -58.42 12.71
CA PRO A 200 26.72 -59.35 13.62
C PRO A 200 26.53 -60.76 13.03
N PHE A 201 26.58 -60.91 11.70
CA PHE A 201 26.40 -62.20 11.02
C PHE A 201 27.74 -62.88 10.75
N THR A 202 28.74 -62.12 10.30
CA THR A 202 30.05 -62.66 9.89
C THR A 202 31.12 -62.57 10.98
N LYS A 203 30.88 -61.80 12.06
CA LYS A 203 31.79 -61.52 13.17
C LYS A 203 33.15 -60.94 12.77
N ASN A 204 33.27 -60.43 11.54
CA ASN A 204 34.46 -59.79 11.02
C ASN A 204 34.27 -58.26 11.00
N LEU A 205 35.39 -57.54 10.97
CA LEU A 205 35.36 -56.10 10.79
C LEU A 205 34.89 -55.76 9.37
N ALA A 206 33.76 -55.09 9.25
CA ALA A 206 33.17 -54.67 7.97
C ALA A 206 32.72 -53.21 8.03
N HIS A 207 32.61 -52.58 6.86
CA HIS A 207 32.09 -51.23 6.73
C HIS A 207 30.56 -51.26 6.62
N HIS A 208 29.87 -50.65 7.57
CA HIS A 208 28.41 -50.54 7.55
C HIS A 208 27.98 -49.14 7.08
N SER A 209 27.17 -49.11 6.03
CA SER A 209 26.64 -47.89 5.44
C SER A 209 25.35 -47.37 6.10
N GLY A 210 24.80 -48.12 7.06
CA GLY A 210 23.57 -47.78 7.76
C GLY A 210 23.78 -47.48 9.25
N ILE A 211 22.80 -46.81 9.83
CA ILE A 211 22.67 -46.60 11.27
C ILE A 211 21.49 -47.42 11.78
N ASP A 212 21.62 -47.97 12.98
CA ASP A 212 20.58 -48.79 13.59
C ASP A 212 20.00 -48.06 14.80
N PHE A 213 18.69 -48.22 15.02
CA PHE A 213 17.98 -47.70 16.17
C PHE A 213 17.39 -48.86 16.96
N GLN A 214 17.65 -48.89 18.27
CA GLN A 214 17.02 -49.84 19.17
C GLN A 214 15.68 -49.27 19.63
N ALA A 215 14.62 -50.07 19.49
CA ALA A 215 13.26 -49.74 19.93
C ALA A 215 12.54 -50.99 20.43
N SER A 216 11.49 -50.81 21.23
CA SER A 216 10.67 -51.93 21.70
C SER A 216 9.84 -52.54 20.55
N PRO A 217 9.58 -53.86 20.55
CA PRO A 217 8.67 -54.47 19.58
C PRO A 217 7.31 -53.75 19.57
N GLY A 218 6.81 -53.42 18.37
CA GLY A 218 5.57 -52.65 18.20
C GLY A 218 5.73 -51.12 18.16
N THR A 219 6.96 -50.60 18.19
CA THR A 219 7.20 -49.16 17.98
C THR A 219 6.87 -48.77 16.54
N GLY A 220 5.99 -47.77 16.36
CA GLY A 220 5.62 -47.25 15.05
C GLY A 220 6.75 -46.46 14.38
N GLN A 221 6.79 -46.48 13.05
CA GLN A 221 7.68 -45.64 12.26
C GLN A 221 7.23 -44.19 12.32
N SER A 222 8.18 -43.26 12.46
CA SER A 222 7.90 -41.82 12.39
C SER A 222 8.10 -41.36 10.95
N PHE A 223 7.01 -41.02 10.28
CA PHE A 223 7.04 -40.35 8.97
C PHE A 223 6.92 -38.85 9.21
N HIS A 224 8.05 -38.15 9.18
CA HIS A 224 8.10 -36.69 9.11
C HIS A 224 8.90 -36.28 7.89
#